data_AF-A0A0A8B2Q9-F1
#
_entry.id   AF-A0A0A8B2Q9-F1
#
_cell.length_a   1.000
_cell.length_b   1.000
_cell.length_c   1.000
_cell.angle_alpha   90.00
_cell.angle_beta   90.00
_cell.angle_gamma   90.00
#
_symmetry.space_group_name_H-M   'P 1'
#
loop_
_entity.id
_entity.type
_entity.pdbx_description
1 polymer ?
#
loop_
_entity_poly.entity_id
_entity_poly.type
_entity_poly.pdbx_seq_one_letter_code
_entity_poly.pdbx_strand_id
1 'polypeptide(L)' 'MSLGEARKAAGVTQAELSRLAGVPRRTIQDWERFGCSQARAGELAKVARKLGVAVEALL' A
#
# COMPACT_ATOMS: atom_id res chain seq x y z
N MET A 1 -3.60 7.60 7.64
CA MET A 1 -4.37 6.33 7.75
C MET A 1 -3.41 5.19 7.48
N SER A 2 -3.65 3.99 8.00
CA SER A 2 -2.79 2.85 7.68
C SER A 2 -3.03 2.37 6.25
N LEU A 3 -2.02 1.73 5.66
CA LEU A 3 -2.16 1.05 4.37
C LEU A 3 -3.29 0.01 4.37
N GLY A 4 -3.46 -0.71 5.49
CA GLY A 4 -4.49 -1.73 5.63
C GLY A 4 -5.90 -1.15 5.60
N GLU A 5 -6.11 0.02 6.21
CA GLU A 5 -7.37 0.75 6.15
C GLU A 5 -7.66 1.24 4.73
N ALA A 6 -6.68 1.86 4.06
CA ALA A 6 -6.83 2.34 2.70
C ALA A 6 -7.16 1.20 1.72
N ARG A 7 -6.48 0.05 1.88
CA ARG A 7 -6.74 -1.15 1.09
C ARG A 7 -8.15 -1.70 1.31
N LYS A 8 -8.60 -1.80 2.56
CA LYS A 8 -9.95 -2.27 2.90
C LYS A 8 -11.03 -1.32 2.36
N ALA A 9 -10.81 -0.01 2.45
CA ALA A 9 -11.70 0.99 1.87
C ALA A 9 -11.79 0.88 0.34
N ALA A 10 -10.69 0.52 -0.33
CA ALA A 10 -10.66 0.23 -1.75
C ALA A 10 -11.25 -1.16 -2.13
N GLY A 11 -11.64 -1.98 -1.15
CA GLY A 11 -12.28 -3.28 -1.39
C GLY A 11 -11.37 -4.36 -1.98
N VAL A 12 -10.04 -4.21 -1.90
CA VAL A 12 -9.08 -5.17 -2.47
C VAL A 12 -8.36 -5.98 -1.39
N THR A 13 -7.95 -7.20 -1.71
CA THR A 13 -7.08 -8.04 -0.87
C THR A 13 -5.61 -7.65 -1.01
N GLN A 14 -4.74 -8.12 -0.10
CA GLN A 14 -3.29 -7.89 -0.23
C GLN A 14 -2.71 -8.50 -1.52
N ALA A 15 -3.25 -9.65 -1.96
CA ALA A 15 -2.82 -10.32 -3.19
C ALA A 15 -3.22 -9.52 -4.44
N GLU A 16 -4.43 -8.95 -4.45
CA GLU A 16 -4.87 -8.08 -5.53
C GLU A 16 -4.06 -6.78 -5.58
N LEU A 17 -3.83 -6.14 -4.43
CA LEU A 17 -3.00 -4.94 -4.38
C LEU A 17 -1.57 -5.23 -4.85
N SER A 18 -1.01 -6.39 -4.49
CA SER A 18 0.29 -6.84 -4.98
C SER A 18 0.32 -6.92 -6.51
N ARG A 19 -0.66 -7.60 -7.10
CA ARG A 19 -0.78 -7.74 -8.55
C ARG A 19 -0.98 -6.39 -9.26
N LEU A 20 -1.80 -5.51 -8.69
CA LEU A 20 -2.13 -4.21 -9.29
C LEU A 20 -0.98 -3.21 -9.20
N ALA A 21 -0.26 -3.19 -8.08
CA ALA A 21 0.82 -2.23 -7.85
C ALA A 21 2.19 -2.75 -8.33
N GLY A 22 2.33 -4.06 -8.57
CA GLY A 22 3.61 -4.69 -8.88
C GLY A 22 4.55 -4.78 -7.67
N VAL A 23 4.00 -4.65 -6.45
CA VAL A 23 4.74 -4.73 -5.19
C VAL A 23 4.58 -6.14 -4.61
N PRO A 24 5.63 -6.82 -4.12
CA PRO A 24 5.48 -8.13 -3.51
C PRO A 24 4.47 -8.12 -2.35
N ARG A 25 3.59 -9.13 -2.30
CA ARG A 25 2.58 -9.26 -1.22
C ARG A 25 3.20 -9.18 0.18
N ARG A 26 4.41 -9.74 0.36
CA ARG A 26 5.13 -9.67 1.64
C ARG A 26 5.50 -8.23 2.01
N THR A 27 5.95 -7.43 1.06
CA THR A 27 6.22 -6.00 1.27
C THR A 27 4.97 -5.23 1.69
N ILE A 28 3.82 -5.53 1.07
CA ILE A 28 2.53 -4.94 1.47
C ILE A 28 2.17 -5.36 2.90
N GLN A 29 2.32 -6.64 3.24
CA GLN A 29 2.07 -7.15 4.59
C GLN A 29 2.97 -6.46 5.63
N ASP A 30 4.25 -6.28 5.32
CA ASP A 30 5.21 -5.61 6.20
C ASP A 30 4.84 -4.13 6.38
N TRP A 31 4.44 -3.42 5.32
CA TRP A 31 3.95 -2.04 5.42
C TRP A 31 2.65 -1.91 6.22
N GLU A 32 1.71 -2.85 6.07
CA GLU A 32 0.49 -2.88 6.88
C GLU A 32 0.79 -3.12 8.37
N ARG A 33 1.86 -3.86 8.69
CA ARG A 33 2.23 -4.22 10.06
C ARG A 33 3.13 -3.18 10.74
N PHE A 34 4.06 -2.61 9.99
CA PHE A 34 5.15 -1.77 10.53
C PHE A 34 5.12 -0.32 10.03
N GLY A 35 4.20 0.01 9.12
CA GLY A 35 4.08 1.34 8.51
C GLY A 35 4.92 1.51 7.24
N CYS A 36 4.72 2.63 6.54
CA CYS A 36 5.34 2.90 5.25
C CYS A 36 6.51 3.90 5.32
N SER A 37 6.95 4.30 6.53
CA SER A 37 7.97 5.35 6.71
C SER A 37 9.32 5.04 6.06
N GLN A 38 9.66 3.75 5.95
CA GLN A 38 10.88 3.26 5.30
C GLN A 38 10.63 2.70 3.88
N ALA A 39 9.43 2.87 3.34
CA ALA A 39 9.09 2.41 2.00
C ALA A 39 9.89 3.19 0.94
N ARG A 40 10.33 2.50 -0.10
CA ARG A 40 10.88 3.19 -1.28
C ARG A 40 9.78 4.04 -1.92
N ALA A 41 10.03 5.33 -2.08
CA ALA A 41 9.05 6.31 -2.57
C ALA A 41 8.34 5.85 -3.86
N GLY A 42 9.07 5.27 -4.81
CA GLY A 42 8.49 4.77 -6.07
C GLY A 42 7.50 3.62 -5.89
N GLU A 43 7.76 2.68 -4.98
CA GLU A 43 6.86 1.55 -4.70
C GLU A 43 5.63 2.02 -3.91
N LEU A 44 5.83 2.92 -2.94
CA LEU A 44 4.74 3.50 -2.17
C LEU A 44 3.81 4.34 -3.07
N ALA A 45 4.36 5.11 -4.01
CA ALA A 45 3.60 5.87 -4.98
C ALA A 45 2.75 4.97 -5.90
N LYS A 46 3.27 3.80 -6.33
CA LYS A 46 2.48 2.83 -7.11
C LYS A 46 1.28 2.35 -6.31
N VAL A 47 1.47 2.01 -5.03
CA VAL A 47 0.40 1.56 -4.13
C VAL A 47 -0.63 2.66 -3.88
N ALA A 48 -0.18 3.85 -3.48
CA ALA A 48 -1.04 5.00 -3.22
C ALA A 48 -1.94 5.32 -4.43
N ARG A 49 -1.36 5.36 -5.63
CA ARG A 49 -2.09 5.55 -6.90
C ARG A 49 -3.14 4.47 -7.15
N LYS A 50 -2.88 3.21 -6.82
CA LYS A 50 -3.86 2.11 -6.99
C LYS A 50 -4.98 2.16 -5.96
N LEU A 51 -4.72 2.74 -4.80
CA LEU A 51 -5.71 2.94 -3.74
C LEU A 51 -6.45 4.28 -3.87
N GLY A 52 -6.05 5.16 -4.80
CA GLY A 52 -6.66 6.48 -4.99
C GLY A 52 -6.38 7.46 -3.85
N VAL A 53 -5.26 7.28 -3.14
CA VAL A 53 -4.88 8.14 -2.00
C VAL A 53 -3.55 8.87 -2.28
N ALA A 54 -3.34 9.98 -1.58
CA ALA A 54 -2.05 10.67 -1.56
C ALA A 54 -0.99 9.82 -0.84
N VAL A 55 0.28 9.93 -1.22
CA VAL A 55 1.37 9.16 -0.59
C VAL A 55 1.52 9.55 0.87
N GLU A 56 1.35 10.85 1.16
CA GLU A 56 1.41 11.46 2.48
C GLU A 56 0.36 10.89 3.43
N ALA A 57 -0.76 10.39 2.91
CA ALA A 57 -1.80 9.77 3.73
C ALA A 57 -1.40 8.40 4.29
N LEU A 58 -0.36 7.77 3.73
CA LEU A 58 0.15 6.44 4.09
C LEU A 58 1.43 6.47 4.95
N LEU A 59 2.00 7.66 5.19
CA LEU A 59 3.19 7.87 6.02
C LEU A 59 2.86 7.91 7.51
#